data_AF-A0A3P2A0Y4-F1
#
_entry.id   AF-A0A3P2A0Y4-F1
#
_cell.length_a   1.000
_cell.length_b   1.000
_cell.length_c   1.000
_cell.angle_alpha   90.00
_cell.angle_beta   90.00
_cell.angle_gamma   90.00
#
_symmetry.space_group_name_H-M   'P 1'
#
loop_
_entity.id
_entity.type
_entity.pdbx_description
1 polymer ?
#
loop_
_entity_poly.entity_id
_entity_poly.type
_entity_poly.pdbx_seq_one_letter_code
_entity_poly.pdbx_strand_id
1 'polypeptide(L)'
;MSLRLPRRAAVSSRYSGRGYIAGTGAGIVTVNGIPARRKIYLYDCASMRCVRSTWSAADGTYRLSHLDHRRDYLLLARDYKGEYEPVAYDFVRPKVDSG
;
A
#
# COMPACT_ATOMS: atom_id res chain seq x y z
N MET A 1 -3.27 -37.33 -1.02
CA MET A 1 -3.37 -36.27 -2.05
C MET A 1 -3.03 -34.94 -1.38
N SER A 2 -1.82 -34.39 -1.60
CA SER A 2 -1.39 -33.16 -0.93
C SER A 2 -1.61 -31.96 -1.84
N LEU A 3 -2.48 -31.04 -1.43
CA LEU A 3 -2.76 -29.80 -2.13
C LEU A 3 -1.54 -28.87 -1.97
N ARG A 4 -0.75 -28.72 -3.03
CA ARG A 4 0.27 -27.66 -3.08
C ARG A 4 -0.46 -26.32 -3.17
N LEU A 5 -0.51 -25.59 -2.05
CA LEU A 5 -0.93 -24.19 -2.04
C LEU A 5 -0.03 -23.42 -3.04
N PRO A 6 -0.58 -22.57 -3.91
CA PRO A 6 0.23 -21.78 -4.83
C PRO A 6 1.23 -20.96 -4.02
N ARG A 7 2.53 -21.05 -4.34
CA ARG A 7 3.53 -20.11 -3.82
C ARG A 7 2.99 -18.72 -4.14
N ARG A 8 2.68 -17.93 -3.10
CA ARG A 8 2.48 -16.48 -3.25
C ARG A 8 3.59 -16.00 -4.18
N ALA A 9 3.24 -15.42 -5.32
CA ALA A 9 4.22 -14.86 -6.22
C ALA A 9 5.16 -14.00 -5.38
N ALA A 10 6.44 -14.40 -5.32
CA ALA A 10 7.42 -13.63 -4.58
C ALA A 10 7.39 -12.22 -5.20
N VAL A 11 7.07 -11.21 -4.39
CA VAL A 11 7.29 -9.83 -4.81
C VAL A 11 8.73 -9.78 -5.28
N SER A 12 8.94 -9.44 -6.56
CA SER A 12 10.27 -9.41 -7.16
C SER A 12 11.24 -8.71 -6.22
N SER A 13 12.43 -9.28 -6.03
CA SER A 13 13.49 -8.67 -5.21
C SER A 13 13.73 -7.21 -5.59
N ARG A 14 13.49 -6.85 -6.87
CA ARG A 14 13.58 -5.49 -7.43
C ARG A 14 12.71 -4.43 -6.71
N TYR A 15 11.60 -4.82 -6.09
CA TYR A 15 10.69 -3.87 -5.41
C TYR A 15 10.77 -3.95 -3.89
N SER A 16 11.69 -4.76 -3.37
CA SER A 16 11.82 -5.03 -1.93
C SER A 16 13.02 -4.28 -1.35
N GLY A 17 12.92 -3.87 -0.08
CA GLY A 17 13.98 -3.15 0.63
C GLY A 17 13.60 -2.89 2.08
N ARG A 18 14.27 -1.92 2.73
CA ARG A 18 13.97 -1.51 4.13
C ARG A 18 12.91 -0.43 4.24
N GLY A 19 12.36 0.01 3.12
CA GLY A 19 11.39 1.09 3.06
C GLY A 19 10.01 0.67 3.54
N TYR A 20 9.24 1.63 4.03
CA TYR A 20 7.81 1.49 4.28
C TYR A 20 7.03 2.75 3.90
N ILE A 21 5.75 2.57 3.59
CA ILE A 21 4.77 3.65 3.46
C ILE A 21 3.68 3.36 4.49
N ALA A 22 3.34 4.34 5.30
CA ALA A 22 2.32 4.21 6.34
C ALA A 22 1.45 5.46 6.42
N GLY A 23 0.16 5.25 6.67
CA GLY A 23 -0.77 6.31 7.02
C GLY A 23 -0.95 6.36 8.53
N THR A 24 -0.52 7.46 9.14
CA THR A 24 -0.69 7.79 10.56
C THR A 24 -1.01 9.28 10.68
N GLY A 25 -1.61 9.70 11.80
CA GLY A 25 -2.02 11.10 11.99
C GLY A 25 -2.98 11.56 10.88
N ALA A 26 -2.62 12.64 10.18
CA ALA A 26 -3.41 13.16 9.06
C ALA A 26 -3.40 12.26 7.80
N GLY A 27 -2.53 11.24 7.73
CA GLY A 27 -2.39 10.37 6.55
C GLY A 27 -3.20 9.08 6.60
N ILE A 28 -4.12 8.91 7.56
CA ILE A 28 -4.97 7.71 7.65
C ILE A 28 -6.04 7.68 6.55
N VAL A 29 -6.61 6.51 6.30
CA VAL A 29 -7.78 6.36 5.44
C VAL A 29 -9.02 6.84 6.17
N THR A 30 -9.72 7.80 5.58
CA THR A 30 -11.02 8.27 6.04
C THR A 30 -12.07 8.25 4.93
N VAL A 31 -13.33 8.10 5.30
CA VAL A 31 -14.51 8.33 4.45
C VAL A 31 -15.39 9.34 5.18
N ASN A 32 -15.69 10.49 4.56
CA ASN A 32 -16.35 11.63 5.21
C ASN A 32 -15.68 12.07 6.52
N GLY A 33 -14.35 12.08 6.55
CA GLY A 33 -13.59 12.42 7.75
C GLY A 33 -13.60 11.36 8.87
N ILE A 34 -14.33 10.26 8.70
CA ILE A 34 -14.37 9.15 9.65
C ILE A 34 -13.36 8.08 9.24
N PRO A 35 -12.50 7.59 10.15
CA PRO A 35 -11.57 6.52 9.83
C PRO A 35 -12.26 5.29 9.25
N ALA A 36 -11.66 4.70 8.22
CA ALA A 36 -12.30 3.64 7.46
C ALA A 36 -11.32 2.56 6.99
N ARG A 37 -11.84 1.33 6.97
CA ARG A 37 -11.16 0.19 6.35
C ARG A 37 -11.35 0.21 4.84
N ARG A 38 -10.28 0.44 4.08
CA ARG A 38 -10.23 0.33 2.61
C ARG A 38 -8.98 -0.42 2.17
N LYS A 39 -9.04 -0.96 0.96
CA LYS A 39 -7.90 -1.65 0.36
C LYS A 39 -7.02 -0.63 -0.33
N ILE A 40 -5.75 -0.67 0.03
CA ILE A 40 -4.70 0.20 -0.49
C ILE A 40 -3.82 -0.62 -1.40
N TYR A 41 -3.55 -0.08 -2.58
CA TYR A 41 -2.68 -0.65 -3.60
C TYR A 41 -1.48 0.26 -3.79
N LEU A 42 -0.32 -0.34 -4.00
CA LEU A 42 0.90 0.37 -4.31
C LEU A 42 1.41 -0.10 -5.67
N TYR A 43 1.57 0.84 -6.58
CA TYR A 43 2.11 0.61 -7.92
C TYR A 43 3.48 1.27 -8.04
N ASP A 44 4.44 0.61 -8.68
CA ASP A 44 5.71 1.24 -9.07
C ASP A 44 5.43 2.22 -10.21
N CYS A 45 5.75 3.51 -10.05
CA CYS A 45 5.39 4.54 -11.05
C CYS A 45 6.04 4.29 -12.42
N ALA A 46 7.23 3.68 -12.45
CA ALA A 46 7.95 3.44 -13.71
C ALA A 46 7.33 2.31 -14.56
N SER A 47 6.82 1.26 -13.92
CA SER A 47 6.29 0.07 -14.61
C SER A 47 4.79 -0.11 -14.50
N MET A 48 4.12 0.68 -13.67
CA MET A 48 2.71 0.54 -13.28
C MET A 48 2.34 -0.87 -12.79
N ARG A 49 3.32 -1.63 -12.30
CA ARG A 49 3.07 -2.93 -11.66
C ARG A 49 2.59 -2.73 -10.24
N CYS A 50 1.50 -3.40 -9.87
CA CYS A 50 1.08 -3.49 -8.47
C CYS A 50 2.13 -4.31 -7.69
N VAL A 51 2.86 -3.65 -6.79
CA VAL A 51 3.97 -4.26 -6.04
C VAL A 51 3.54 -4.76 -4.68
N ARG A 52 2.52 -4.13 -4.08
CA ARG A 52 2.05 -4.46 -2.72
C ARG A 52 0.62 -3.98 -2.55
N SER A 53 -0.11 -4.62 -1.65
CA SER A 53 -1.40 -4.11 -1.17
C SER A 53 -1.58 -4.46 0.30
N THR A 54 -2.42 -3.68 0.98
CA THR A 54 -2.84 -3.93 2.35
C THR A 54 -4.26 -3.42 2.55
N TRP A 55 -4.91 -3.84 3.63
CA TRP A 55 -6.11 -3.17 4.12
C TRP A 55 -5.69 -2.19 5.22
N SER A 56 -6.28 -0.99 5.24
CA SER A 56 -6.23 -0.18 6.46
C SER A 56 -6.95 -0.89 7.61
N ALA A 57 -6.58 -0.55 8.83
CA ALA A 57 -7.26 -0.98 10.04
C ALA A 57 -8.60 -0.24 10.20
N ALA A 58 -9.36 -0.61 11.24
CA ALA A 58 -10.63 0.04 11.55
C ALA A 58 -10.45 1.54 11.90
N ASP A 59 -9.31 1.90 12.48
CA ASP A 59 -8.90 3.28 12.78
C ASP A 59 -8.28 4.01 11.57
N GLY A 60 -8.39 3.44 10.37
CA GLY A 60 -7.88 4.03 9.13
C GLY A 60 -6.36 3.94 8.94
N THR A 61 -5.60 3.51 9.95
CA THR A 61 -4.15 3.38 9.84
C THR A 61 -3.76 2.28 8.88
N TYR A 62 -2.58 2.38 8.27
CA TYR A 62 -2.04 1.31 7.43
C TYR A 62 -0.52 1.32 7.39
N ARG A 63 0.08 0.17 7.06
CA ARG A 63 1.51 0.05 6.79
C ARG A 63 1.77 -0.94 5.65
N LEU A 64 2.59 -0.51 4.70
CA LEU A 64 3.15 -1.29 3.60
C LEU A 64 4.67 -1.34 3.81
N SER A 65 5.19 -2.45 4.30
CA SER A 65 6.62 -2.64 4.58
C SER A 65 7.35 -3.35 3.45
N HIS A 66 8.67 -3.47 3.55
CA HIS A 66 9.54 -4.17 2.60
C HIS A 66 9.49 -3.58 1.19
N LEU A 67 9.68 -2.27 1.10
CA LEU A 67 9.71 -1.51 -0.14
C LEU A 67 11.13 -1.05 -0.47
N ASP A 68 11.44 -0.96 -1.75
CA ASP A 68 12.64 -0.28 -2.22
C ASP A 68 12.45 1.24 -2.08
N HIS A 69 13.09 1.83 -1.06
CA HIS A 69 13.01 3.27 -0.74
C HIS A 69 13.64 4.21 -1.78
N ARG A 70 14.27 3.65 -2.83
CA ARG A 70 14.85 4.41 -3.93
C ARG A 70 13.87 4.65 -5.08
N ARG A 71 12.70 4.03 -5.03
CA ARG A 71 11.63 4.12 -6.03
C ARG A 71 10.51 5.03 -5.55
N ASP A 72 9.81 5.59 -6.53
CA ASP A 72 8.58 6.32 -6.31
C ASP A 72 7.38 5.44 -6.66
N TYR A 73 6.31 5.59 -5.89
CA TYR A 73 5.13 4.74 -5.99
C TYR A 73 3.84 5.55 -6.06
N LEU A 74 2.88 5.02 -6.82
CA LEU A 74 1.50 5.45 -6.80
C LEU A 74 0.77 4.68 -5.69
N LEU A 75 0.30 5.42 -4.69
CA LEU A 75 -0.53 4.89 -3.61
C LEU A 75 -2.00 5.13 -3.97
N LEU A 76 -2.80 4.07 -4.01
CA LEU A 76 -4.22 4.13 -4.38
C LEU A 76 -5.08 3.48 -3.29
N ALA A 77 -5.98 4.25 -2.68
CA ALA A 77 -7.04 3.73 -1.84
C ALA A 77 -8.32 3.59 -2.66
N ARG A 78 -8.78 2.36 -2.89
CA ARG A 78 -10.04 2.09 -3.59
C ARG A 78 -11.18 2.08 -2.58
N ASP A 79 -12.26 2.79 -2.89
CA ASP A 79 -13.54 2.53 -2.26
C ASP A 79 -14.19 1.30 -2.91
N TYR A 80 -14.35 0.23 -2.14
CA TYR A 80 -14.98 -1.00 -2.63
C TYR A 80 -16.51 -0.93 -2.56
N LYS A 81 -17.07 0.08 -1.89
CA LYS A 81 -18.51 0.29 -1.77
C LYS A 81 -19.08 1.16 -2.89
N GLY A 82 -18.26 1.94 -3.58
CA GLY A 82 -18.69 2.83 -4.66
C GLY A 82 -19.38 4.11 -4.17
N GLU A 83 -19.19 4.47 -2.90
CA GLU A 83 -19.66 5.70 -2.27
C GLU A 83 -18.82 6.91 -2.72
N TYR A 84 -17.52 6.70 -2.96
CA TYR A 84 -16.57 7.75 -3.32
C TYR A 84 -15.63 7.34 -4.45
N GLU A 85 -15.11 8.35 -5.15
CA GLU A 85 -13.98 8.18 -6.04
C GLU A 85 -12.75 7.65 -5.28
N PRO A 86 -11.90 6.85 -5.94
CA PRO A 86 -10.68 6.40 -5.30
C PRO A 86 -9.73 7.58 -5.08
N VAL A 87 -9.02 7.57 -3.95
CA VAL A 87 -8.00 8.57 -3.64
C VAL A 87 -6.64 8.02 -4.02
N ALA A 88 -5.85 8.82 -4.73
CA ALA A 88 -4.51 8.45 -5.16
C ALA A 88 -3.49 9.55 -4.86
N TYR A 89 -2.28 9.13 -4.49
CA TYR A 89 -1.13 10.00 -4.34
C TYR A 89 0.01 9.44 -5.21
N ASP A 90 0.50 10.28 -6.11
CA ASP A 90 1.62 9.91 -6.99
C ASP A 90 2.96 10.29 -6.37
N PHE A 91 4.03 9.69 -6.88
CA PHE A 91 5.42 9.92 -6.48
C PHE A 91 5.70 9.74 -4.98
N VAL A 92 4.98 8.84 -4.30
CA VAL A 92 5.16 8.58 -2.87
C VAL A 92 6.43 7.77 -2.65
N ARG A 93 7.35 8.33 -1.86
CA ARG A 93 8.63 7.69 -1.53
C ARG A 93 8.58 6.98 -0.17
N PRO A 94 9.03 5.72 -0.06
CA PRO A 94 9.05 5.03 1.22
C PRO A 94 10.00 5.69 2.21
N LYS A 95 9.57 5.77 3.46
CA LYS A 95 10.43 6.12 4.60
C LYS A 95 11.31 4.93 4.96
N VAL A 96 12.46 5.19 5.54
CA VAL A 96 13.31 4.18 6.19
C VAL A 96 13.39 4.57 7.65
N ASP A 97 13.25 3.62 8.57
CA ASP A 97 13.41 3.89 9.99
C ASP A 97 14.85 4.40 10.23
N SER A 98 14.97 5.54 10.91
CA SER A 98 16.25 6.06 11.37
C SER A 98 16.71 5.12 12.49
N GLY A 99 17.80 4.38 12.26
CA GLY A 99 18.42 3.56 13.29
C GLY A 99 19.04 4.41 14.38
#